data_AF-A0A7W8M9H7-F1
#
_entry.id   AF-A0A7W8M9H7-F1
#
_cell.length_a   1.000
_cell.length_b   1.000
_cell.length_c   1.000
_cell.angle_alpha   90.00
_cell.angle_beta   90.00
_cell.angle_gamma   90.00
#
_symmetry.space_group_name_H-M   'P 1'
#
loop_
_entity.id
_entity.type
_entity.pdbx_description
1 polymer ?
#
loop_
_entity_poly.entity_id
_entity_poly.type
_entity_poly.pdbx_seq_one_letter_code
_entity_poly.pdbx_strand_id
1 'polypeptide(L)'
;MTPRPVFLDLRRIGLPIGAIASLLHRVSGILLVLALPPAALWFERSLASAAAFESSRAALGSWPGRFALVLLAWALAHHVLAGVRHLLMDSGVGARLPAARRSAAFCLAAAGLVAAVAALFAWWPR
;
A
#
# COMPACT_ATOMS: atom_id res chain seq x y z
N MET A 1 -23.90 37.22 3.99
CA MET A 1 -24.19 36.05 4.85
C MET A 1 -22.86 35.44 5.26
N THR A 2 -22.53 35.41 6.55
CA THR A 2 -21.32 34.71 7.01
C THR A 2 -21.55 33.20 6.87
N PRO A 3 -20.61 32.44 6.28
CA PRO A 3 -20.76 31.00 6.18
C PRO A 3 -20.85 30.37 7.57
N ARG A 4 -21.75 29.40 7.72
CA ARG A 4 -21.92 28.68 8.99
C ARG A 4 -20.64 27.91 9.32
N PRO A 5 -20.15 27.93 10.57
CA PRO A 5 -18.95 27.19 10.93
C PRO A 5 -19.18 25.68 10.79
N VAL A 6 -18.16 24.99 10.26
CA VAL A 6 -18.15 23.53 10.06
C VAL A 6 -17.11 22.90 10.98
N PHE A 7 -17.49 21.85 11.71
CA PHE A 7 -16.56 21.10 12.55
C PHE A 7 -15.82 20.05 11.71
N LEU A 8 -14.65 20.43 11.17
CA LEU A 8 -13.76 19.54 10.40
C LEU A 8 -12.32 19.56 10.97
N ASP A 9 -12.18 19.39 12.28
CA ASP A 9 -10.86 19.18 12.89
C ASP A 9 -10.56 17.68 12.97
N LEU A 10 -9.86 17.15 11.96
CA LEU A 10 -9.53 15.73 11.85
C LEU A 10 -8.72 15.19 13.05
N ARG A 11 -8.03 16.05 13.79
CA ARG A 11 -7.27 15.67 14.99
C ARG A 11 -8.17 15.36 16.18
N ARG A 12 -9.41 15.87 16.17
CA ARG A 12 -10.42 15.63 17.22
C ARG A 12 -11.39 14.50 16.86
N ILE A 13 -11.39 14.04 15.62
CA ILE A 13 -12.29 12.98 15.12
C ILE A 13 -11.56 11.63 15.22
N GLY A 14 -12.07 10.72 16.06
CA GLY A 14 -11.54 9.36 16.18
C GLY A 14 -11.89 8.49 14.98
N LEU A 15 -10.90 8.07 14.20
CA LEU A 15 -11.12 7.20 13.05
C LEU A 15 -11.20 5.72 13.48
N PRO A 16 -12.32 5.01 13.22
CA PRO A 16 -12.38 3.58 13.48
C PRO A 16 -11.47 2.82 12.51
N ILE A 17 -11.09 1.60 12.87
CA ILE A 17 -10.16 0.76 12.08
C ILE A 17 -10.60 0.56 10.61
N GLY A 18 -11.92 0.47 10.37
CA GLY A 18 -12.47 0.39 9.01
C GLY A 18 -12.22 1.65 8.17
N ALA A 19 -12.28 2.83 8.79
CA ALA A 19 -11.99 4.09 8.13
C ALA A 19 -10.48 4.20 7.80
N ILE A 20 -9.61 3.75 8.70
CA ILE A 20 -8.16 3.68 8.46
C ILE A 20 -7.86 2.73 7.29
N ALA A 21 -8.42 1.52 7.29
CA ALA A 21 -8.23 0.56 6.19
C ALA A 21 -8.70 1.11 4.83
N SER A 22 -9.83 1.82 4.82
CA SER A 22 -10.38 2.47 3.62
C SER A 22 -9.50 3.63 3.12
N LEU A 23 -9.00 4.48 4.02
CA LEU A 23 -8.06 5.55 3.67
C LEU A 23 -6.77 4.98 3.06
N LEU A 24 -6.19 3.97 3.70
CA LEU A 24 -4.98 3.33 3.21
C LEU A 24 -5.22 2.59 1.87
N HIS A 25 -6.41 2.06 1.61
CA HIS A 25 -6.76 1.49 0.30
C HIS A 25 -6.71 2.54 -0.82
N ARG A 26 -7.22 3.76 -0.54
CA ARG A 26 -7.13 4.90 -1.47
C ARG A 26 -5.69 5.34 -1.69
N VAL A 27 -4.93 5.53 -0.60
CA VAL A 27 -3.52 5.95 -0.68
C VAL A 27 -2.68 4.92 -1.44
N SER A 28 -2.82 3.63 -1.13
CA SER A 28 -2.12 2.57 -1.84
C SER A 28 -2.46 2.51 -3.32
N GLY A 29 -3.73 2.72 -3.70
CA GLY A 29 -4.12 2.80 -5.11
C GLY A 29 -3.42 3.94 -5.85
N ILE A 30 -3.38 5.14 -5.24
CA ILE A 30 -2.65 6.30 -5.81
C ILE A 30 -1.16 5.98 -5.95
N LEU A 31 -0.54 5.41 -4.91
CA LEU A 31 0.88 5.02 -4.95
C LEU A 31 1.18 4.02 -6.08
N LEU A 32 0.33 3.01 -6.25
CA LEU A 32 0.51 2.01 -7.31
C LEU A 32 0.37 2.62 -8.71
N VAL A 33 -0.65 3.46 -8.93
CA VAL A 33 -0.83 4.14 -10.23
C VAL A 33 0.36 5.05 -10.54
N LEU A 34 0.83 5.84 -9.57
CA LEU A 34 2.00 6.70 -9.75
C LEU A 34 3.30 5.92 -9.94
N ALA A 35 3.38 4.69 -9.42
CA ALA A 35 4.54 3.82 -9.59
C ALA A 35 4.59 3.12 -10.95
N LEU A 36 3.48 3.01 -11.68
CA LEU A 36 3.44 2.30 -12.97
C LEU A 36 4.41 2.89 -14.02
N PRO A 37 4.40 4.21 -14.33
CA PRO A 37 5.34 4.76 -15.31
C PRO A 37 6.83 4.55 -14.96
N PRO A 38 7.32 4.91 -13.74
CA PRO A 38 8.72 4.68 -13.41
C PRO A 38 9.09 3.19 -13.33
N ALA A 39 8.17 2.32 -12.90
CA ALA A 39 8.40 0.87 -12.91
C ALA A 39 8.54 0.33 -14.33
N ALA A 40 7.72 0.80 -15.28
CA ALA A 40 7.82 0.40 -16.69
C ALA A 40 9.15 0.84 -17.31
N LEU A 41 9.57 2.09 -17.09
CA LEU A 41 10.87 2.60 -17.56
C LEU A 41 12.05 1.86 -16.92
N TRP A 42 11.96 1.56 -15.62
CA TRP A 42 12.97 0.77 -14.93
C TRP A 42 13.05 -0.65 -15.50
N PHE A 43 11.90 -1.28 -15.75
CA PHE A 43 11.82 -2.63 -16.31
C PHE A 43 12.41 -2.68 -17.72
N GLU A 44 12.06 -1.73 -18.59
CA GLU A 44 12.65 -1.60 -19.93
C GLU A 44 14.18 -1.50 -19.87
N ARG A 45 14.72 -0.62 -19.01
CA ARG A 45 16.17 -0.47 -18.82
C ARG A 45 16.83 -1.74 -18.32
N SER A 46 16.16 -2.48 -17.43
CA SER A 46 16.69 -3.74 -16.89
C SER A 46 16.92 -4.79 -17.97
N LEU A 47 16.21 -4.72 -19.10
CA LEU A 47 16.29 -5.68 -20.20
C LEU A 47 17.22 -5.23 -21.34
N ALA A 48 17.73 -3.99 -21.31
CA ALA A 48 18.44 -3.41 -22.44
C ALA A 48 19.84 -4.03 -22.69
N SER A 49 20.56 -4.41 -21.63
CA SER A 49 21.88 -5.07 -21.70
C SER A 49 22.29 -5.60 -20.33
N ALA A 50 23.34 -6.43 -20.27
CA ALA A 50 23.90 -6.89 -19.00
C ALA A 50 24.38 -5.73 -18.10
N ALA A 51 25.00 -4.70 -18.68
CA ALA A 51 25.43 -3.52 -17.93
C ALA A 51 24.23 -2.69 -17.41
N ALA A 52 23.18 -2.56 -18.23
CA ALA A 52 21.95 -1.87 -17.83
C ALA A 52 21.18 -2.64 -16.74
N PHE A 53 21.16 -3.97 -16.80
CA PHE A 53 20.61 -4.82 -15.74
C PHE A 53 21.38 -4.61 -14.43
N GLU A 54 22.70 -4.63 -14.46
CA GLU A 54 23.53 -4.50 -13.26
C GLU A 54 23.37 -3.13 -12.60
N SER A 55 23.34 -2.06 -13.38
CA SER A 55 23.03 -0.71 -12.85
C SER A 55 21.60 -0.61 -12.28
N SER A 56 20.60 -1.21 -12.93
CA SER A 56 19.22 -1.28 -12.44
C SER A 56 19.11 -2.06 -11.13
N ARG A 57 19.86 -3.16 -11.02
CA ARG A 57 20.00 -3.96 -9.80
C ARG A 57 20.66 -3.17 -8.67
N ALA A 58 21.75 -2.45 -8.96
CA ALA A 58 22.42 -1.58 -7.99
C ALA A 58 21.50 -0.46 -7.50
N ALA A 59 20.69 0.14 -8.38
CA ALA A 59 19.72 1.16 -8.01
C ALA A 59 18.66 0.62 -7.03
N LEU A 60 18.12 -0.59 -7.26
CA LEU A 60 17.22 -1.24 -6.30
C LEU A 60 17.94 -1.63 -4.99
N GLY A 61 19.23 -1.93 -5.07
CA GLY A 61 20.07 -2.23 -3.91
C GLY A 61 20.43 -1.01 -3.06
N SER A 62 20.19 0.21 -3.54
CA SER A 62 20.38 1.46 -2.79
C SER A 62 19.33 1.63 -1.68
N TRP A 63 19.61 2.50 -0.71
CA TRP A 63 18.67 2.76 0.39
C TRP A 63 17.29 3.26 -0.09
N PRO A 64 17.20 4.24 -1.03
CA PRO A 64 15.91 4.62 -1.61
C PRO A 64 15.23 3.50 -2.41
N GLY A 65 16.00 2.68 -3.14
CA GLY A 65 15.47 1.55 -3.91
C GLY A 65 14.83 0.48 -3.02
N ARG A 66 15.51 0.09 -1.95
CA ARG A 66 14.99 -0.86 -0.95
C ARG A 66 13.73 -0.33 -0.27
N PHE A 67 13.72 0.95 0.09
CA PHE A 67 12.53 1.58 0.68
C PHE A 67 11.35 1.58 -0.29
N ALA A 68 11.59 1.94 -1.56
CA ALA A 68 10.57 1.89 -2.60
C ALA A 68 10.00 0.47 -2.77
N LEU A 69 10.85 -0.56 -2.76
CA LEU A 69 10.40 -1.96 -2.84
C LEU A 69 9.48 -2.36 -1.69
N VAL A 70 9.85 -2.01 -0.44
CA VAL A 70 9.00 -2.30 0.73
C VAL A 70 7.68 -1.54 0.68
N LEU A 71 7.73 -0.25 0.32
CA LEU A 71 6.54 0.58 0.21
C LEU A 71 5.59 0.05 -0.88
N LEU A 72 6.13 -0.35 -2.04
CA LEU A 72 5.33 -0.92 -3.13
C LEU A 72 4.78 -2.31 -2.78
N ALA A 73 5.54 -3.14 -2.07
CA ALA A 73 5.06 -4.43 -1.58
C ALA A 73 3.89 -4.26 -0.59
N TRP A 74 4.02 -3.31 0.36
CA TRP A 74 2.94 -2.94 1.26
C TRP A 74 1.72 -2.38 0.50
N ALA A 75 1.94 -1.44 -0.42
CA ALA A 75 0.87 -0.78 -1.16
C ALA A 75 0.09 -1.82 -1.98
N LEU A 76 0.78 -2.70 -2.70
CA LEU A 76 0.14 -3.77 -3.48
C LEU A 76 -0.66 -4.72 -2.59
N ALA A 77 -0.05 -5.21 -1.50
CA ALA A 77 -0.71 -6.14 -0.59
C ALA A 77 -1.95 -5.50 0.06
N HIS A 78 -1.82 -4.28 0.61
CA HIS A 78 -2.94 -3.58 1.23
C HIS A 78 -4.04 -3.27 0.21
N HIS A 79 -3.69 -2.81 -0.99
CA HIS A 79 -4.66 -2.45 -2.02
C HIS A 79 -5.49 -3.66 -2.45
N VAL A 80 -4.84 -4.79 -2.74
CA VAL A 80 -5.51 -6.04 -3.14
C VAL A 80 -6.34 -6.61 -2.00
N LEU A 81 -5.79 -6.73 -0.79
CA LEU A 81 -6.52 -7.29 0.35
C LEU A 81 -7.76 -6.45 0.71
N ALA A 82 -7.62 -5.12 0.75
CA ALA A 82 -8.74 -4.23 1.02
C ALA A 82 -9.74 -4.16 -0.15
N GLY A 83 -9.27 -4.30 -1.39
CA GLY A 83 -10.11 -4.42 -2.58
C GLY A 83 -10.96 -5.69 -2.55
N VAL A 84 -10.36 -6.85 -2.28
CA VAL A 84 -11.09 -8.11 -2.08
C VAL A 84 -12.11 -7.99 -0.95
N ARG A 85 -11.72 -7.36 0.17
CA ARG A 85 -12.64 -7.07 1.27
C ARG A 85 -13.84 -6.22 0.81
N HIS A 86 -13.63 -5.19 -0.02
CA HIS A 86 -14.73 -4.40 -0.57
C HIS A 86 -15.63 -5.23 -1.47
N LEU A 87 -15.07 -6.01 -2.42
CA LEU A 87 -15.85 -6.89 -3.30
C LEU A 87 -16.70 -7.91 -2.51
N LEU A 88 -16.14 -8.49 -1.44
CA LEU A 88 -16.88 -9.37 -0.55
C LEU A 88 -18.03 -8.63 0.14
N MET A 89 -17.81 -7.43 0.65
CA MET A 89 -18.85 -6.62 1.28
C MET A 89 -19.95 -6.21 0.30
N ASP A 90 -19.59 -5.86 -0.93
CA ASP A 90 -20.51 -5.52 -2.01
C ASP A 90 -21.40 -6.72 -2.39
N SER A 91 -20.87 -7.94 -2.28
CA SER A 91 -21.63 -9.20 -2.42
C SER A 91 -22.44 -9.61 -1.17
N GLY A 92 -22.45 -8.79 -0.11
CA GLY A 92 -23.15 -9.06 1.15
C GLY A 92 -22.35 -9.88 2.18
N VAL A 93 -21.12 -10.29 1.87
CA VAL A 93 -20.26 -11.08 2.77
C VAL A 93 -19.47 -10.17 3.71
N GLY A 94 -19.66 -10.34 5.03
CA GLY A 94 -18.85 -9.63 6.03
C GLY A 94 -19.24 -8.17 6.27
N ALA A 95 -20.37 -7.69 5.75
CA ALA A 95 -20.83 -6.30 5.87
C ALA A 95 -21.28 -5.90 7.29
N ARG A 96 -21.65 -6.87 8.15
CA ARG A 96 -22.02 -6.58 9.56
C ARG A 96 -20.84 -6.01 10.34
N LEU A 97 -21.09 -5.01 11.19
CA LEU A 97 -20.06 -4.23 11.88
C LEU A 97 -18.95 -5.07 12.57
N PRO A 98 -19.24 -6.14 13.33
CA PRO A 98 -18.18 -6.96 13.92
C PRO A 98 -17.30 -7.65 12.87
N ALA A 99 -17.89 -8.19 11.81
CA ALA A 99 -17.15 -8.83 10.72
C ALA A 99 -16.37 -7.80 9.89
N ALA A 100 -16.95 -6.62 9.66
CA ALA A 100 -16.30 -5.52 8.94
C ALA A 100 -15.08 -4.97 9.67
N ARG A 101 -15.10 -4.95 11.02
CA ARG A 101 -13.96 -4.58 11.87
C ARG A 101 -12.87 -5.66 11.87
N ARG A 102 -13.24 -6.94 12.00
CA ARG A 102 -12.28 -8.06 11.97
C ARG A 102 -11.56 -8.15 10.62
N SER A 103 -12.29 -8.04 9.52
CA SER A 103 -11.71 -8.04 8.18
C SER A 103 -10.77 -6.84 7.95
N ALA A 104 -11.12 -5.65 8.45
CA ALA A 104 -10.23 -4.50 8.39
C ALA A 104 -8.93 -4.73 9.18
N ALA A 105 -9.02 -5.27 10.40
CA ALA A 105 -7.84 -5.62 11.20
C ALA A 105 -6.95 -6.65 10.49
N PHE A 106 -7.56 -7.69 9.90
CA PHE A 106 -6.86 -8.69 9.12
C PHE A 106 -6.12 -8.08 7.92
N CYS A 107 -6.77 -7.24 7.11
CA CYS A 107 -6.13 -6.59 5.96
C CYS A 107 -4.89 -5.78 6.39
N LEU A 108 -5.01 -4.99 7.46
CA LEU A 108 -3.90 -4.18 7.97
C LEU A 108 -2.76 -5.05 8.50
N ALA A 109 -3.06 -6.08 9.27
CA ALA A 109 -2.05 -6.99 9.82
C ALA A 109 -1.33 -7.78 8.73
N ALA A 110 -2.07 -8.34 7.77
CA ALA A 110 -1.50 -9.08 6.65
C ALA A 110 -0.64 -8.20 5.74
N ALA A 111 -1.09 -7.00 5.39
CA ALA A 111 -0.28 -6.06 4.61
C ALA A 111 0.97 -5.60 5.38
N GLY A 112 0.84 -5.36 6.70
CA GLY A 112 1.97 -5.05 7.57
C GLY A 112 2.99 -6.20 7.65
N LEU A 113 2.52 -7.45 7.70
CA LEU A 113 3.39 -8.63 7.66
C LEU A 113 4.14 -8.72 6.33
N VAL A 114 3.47 -8.51 5.20
CA VAL A 114 4.13 -8.48 3.88
C VAL A 114 5.20 -7.40 3.83
N ALA A 115 4.91 -6.20 4.36
CA ALA A 115 5.89 -5.12 4.44
C ALA A 115 7.10 -5.49 5.31
N ALA A 116 6.87 -6.12 6.46
CA ALA A 116 7.93 -6.56 7.37
C ALA A 116 8.81 -7.65 6.74
N VAL A 117 8.20 -8.62 6.05
CA VAL A 117 8.93 -9.65 5.30
C VAL A 117 9.74 -9.02 4.16
N ALA A 118 9.14 -8.11 3.38
CA ALA A 118 9.84 -7.40 2.32
C ALA A 118 11.03 -6.59 2.87
N ALA A 119 10.87 -5.92 4.02
CA ALA A 119 11.95 -5.21 4.68
C ALA A 119 13.05 -6.16 5.17
N LEU A 120 12.68 -7.30 5.74
CA LEU A 120 13.66 -8.32 6.14
C LEU A 120 14.50 -8.73 4.93
N PHE A 121 13.88 -9.05 3.79
CA PHE A 121 14.61 -9.42 2.58
C PHE A 121 15.45 -8.27 2.00
N ALA A 122 14.95 -7.03 2.04
CA ALA A 122 15.64 -5.87 1.49
C ALA A 122 16.89 -5.47 2.31
N TRP A 123 16.90 -5.73 3.62
CA TRP A 123 18.02 -5.41 4.52
C TRP A 123 18.75 -6.65 5.06
N TRP A 124 18.42 -7.85 4.60
CA TRP A 124 19.14 -9.05 4.97
C TRP A 124 20.61 -8.95 4.52
N PRO A 125 21.59 -9.21 5.41
CA PRO A 125 22.99 -9.26 5.03
C PRO A 125 23.21 -10.43 4.05
N ARG A 126 23.62 -10.13 2.82
CA ARG A 126 24.02 -11.10 1.80
C ARG A 126 25.52 -11.02 1.56
#